data_AF-A0A1B8B489-F1
#
_entry.id   AF-A0A1B8B489-F1
#
_cell.length_a   1.000
_cell.length_b   1.000
_cell.length_c   1.000
_cell.angle_alpha   90.00
_cell.angle_beta   90.00
_cell.angle_gamma   90.00
#
_symmetry.space_group_name_H-M   'P 1'
#
loop_
_entity.id
_entity.type
_entity.pdbx_description
1 polymer ?
#
loop_
_entity_poly.entity_id
_entity_poly.type
_entity_poly.pdbx_seq_one_letter_code
_entity_poly.pdbx_strand_id
1 'polypeptide(L)'
;MGRVAFISLRVLQLALSIASIGLSSYVVHDYDRRSRGSAPSPFSYLLTSSIVSIVSVVYLTIAPLFVPRLYHQYAAVVVEAINAALYFAGFIAIAVFIGSLIMCEGTVCSCARADAVVAAGQFTAWITTTAFTAKELFQRTFQEPKKDIDSREMGQA
;
A
#
# COMPACT_ATOMS: atom_id res chain seq x y z
N MET A 1 7.52 -15.94 4.97
CA MET A 1 6.17 -16.29 4.43
C MET A 1 6.33 -17.18 3.20
N GLY A 2 5.34 -18.01 2.81
CA GLY A 2 5.44 -18.78 1.56
C GLY A 2 5.43 -17.87 0.32
N ARG A 3 6.19 -18.20 -0.74
CA ARG A 3 6.24 -17.39 -1.99
C ARG A 3 4.84 -17.13 -2.58
N VAL A 4 3.96 -18.13 -2.53
CA VAL A 4 2.58 -18.02 -3.03
C VAL A 4 1.79 -16.98 -2.23
N ALA A 5 1.89 -16.97 -0.91
CA ALA A 5 1.19 -16.01 -0.06
C ALA A 5 1.64 -14.56 -0.36
N PHE A 6 2.94 -14.35 -0.58
CA PHE A 6 3.47 -13.04 -0.96
C PHE A 6 2.92 -12.57 -2.31
N ILE A 7 2.90 -13.45 -3.32
CA ILE A 7 2.36 -13.11 -4.65
C ILE A 7 0.86 -12.81 -4.57
N SER A 8 0.09 -13.61 -3.82
CA SER A 8 -1.34 -13.35 -3.61
C SER A 8 -1.60 -11.98 -2.99
N LEU A 9 -0.79 -11.58 -2.01
CA LEU A 9 -0.89 -10.24 -1.40
C LEU A 9 -0.57 -9.12 -2.40
N ARG A 10 0.41 -9.30 -3.29
CA ARG A 10 0.72 -8.32 -4.34
C ARG A 10 -0.42 -8.19 -5.37
N VAL A 11 -1.01 -9.31 -5.77
CA VAL A 11 -2.17 -9.31 -6.69
C VAL A 11 -3.36 -8.61 -6.03
N LEU A 12 -3.60 -8.88 -4.75
CA LEU A 12 -4.64 -8.20 -3.97
C LEU A 12 -4.37 -6.69 -3.89
N GLN A 13 -3.14 -6.29 -3.59
CA GLN A 13 -2.73 -4.88 -3.54
C GLN A 13 -2.96 -4.17 -4.87
N LEU A 14 -2.58 -4.82 -5.99
CA LEU A 14 -2.79 -4.29 -7.32
C LEU A 14 -4.29 -4.15 -7.64
N ALA A 15 -5.08 -5.19 -7.39
CA ALA A 15 -6.51 -5.20 -7.67
C ALA A 15 -7.25 -4.10 -6.88
N LEU A 16 -6.96 -3.97 -5.59
CA LEU A 16 -7.53 -2.93 -4.74
C LEU A 16 -7.11 -1.52 -5.21
N SER A 17 -5.88 -1.34 -5.73
CA SER A 17 -5.43 -0.03 -6.22
C SER A 17 -6.16 0.40 -7.49
N ILE A 18 -6.44 -0.55 -8.39
CA ILE A 18 -7.25 -0.33 -9.59
C ILE A 18 -8.69 -0.01 -9.21
N ALA A 19 -9.25 -0.72 -8.22
CA ALA A 19 -10.58 -0.45 -7.71
C ALA A 19 -10.71 0.98 -7.14
N SER A 20 -9.75 1.42 -6.32
CA SER A 20 -9.72 2.80 -5.80
C SER A 20 -9.59 3.84 -6.92
N ILE A 21 -8.77 3.60 -7.95
CA ILE A 21 -8.71 4.51 -9.10
C ILE A 21 -10.06 4.62 -9.80
N GLY A 22 -10.74 3.50 -10.02
CA GLY A 22 -12.06 3.48 -10.67
C GLY A 22 -13.12 4.22 -9.85
N LEU A 23 -13.17 3.94 -8.54
CA LEU A 23 -14.14 4.56 -7.63
C LEU A 23 -13.87 6.06 -7.45
N SER A 24 -12.63 6.46 -7.17
CA SER A 24 -12.26 7.87 -7.03
C SER A 24 -12.46 8.65 -8.33
N SER A 25 -12.11 8.08 -9.50
CA SER A 25 -12.33 8.72 -10.81
C SER A 25 -13.81 8.93 -11.09
N TYR A 26 -14.67 7.96 -10.78
CA TYR A 26 -16.11 8.09 -10.92
C TYR A 26 -16.66 9.23 -10.06
N VAL A 27 -16.24 9.31 -8.79
CA VAL A 27 -16.64 10.39 -7.88
C VAL A 27 -16.19 11.75 -8.44
N VAL A 28 -14.92 11.88 -8.85
CA VAL A 28 -14.38 13.12 -9.42
C VAL A 28 -15.16 13.54 -10.67
N HIS A 29 -15.41 12.62 -11.60
CA HIS A 29 -16.16 12.92 -12.83
C HIS A 29 -17.58 13.41 -12.54
N ASP A 30 -18.23 12.81 -11.53
CA ASP A 30 -19.59 13.19 -11.18
C ASP A 30 -19.67 14.59 -10.57
N TYR A 31 -18.73 14.94 -9.70
CA TYR A 31 -18.63 16.28 -9.11
C TYR A 31 -18.38 17.35 -10.18
N ASP A 32 -17.51 17.06 -11.15
CA ASP A 32 -17.23 17.95 -12.29
C ASP A 32 -18.49 18.18 -13.15
N ARG A 33 -19.22 17.11 -13.45
CA ARG A 33 -20.47 17.18 -14.24
C ARG A 33 -21.60 17.91 -13.52
N ARG A 34 -21.84 17.64 -12.24
CA ARG A 34 -23.03 18.13 -11.52
C ARG A 34 -22.82 19.48 -10.86
N SER A 35 -21.63 19.76 -10.33
CA SER A 35 -21.47 20.86 -9.37
C SER A 35 -20.73 22.09 -9.92
N ARG A 36 -20.17 22.07 -11.15
CA ARG A 36 -19.29 23.16 -11.67
C ARG A 36 -18.20 23.59 -10.66
N GLY A 37 -17.88 22.73 -9.69
CA GLY A 37 -17.02 23.00 -8.56
C GLY A 37 -15.82 22.08 -8.56
N SER A 38 -14.76 22.45 -7.83
CA SER A 38 -13.56 21.65 -7.73
C SER A 38 -13.85 20.30 -7.09
N ALA A 39 -13.24 19.24 -7.63
CA ALA A 39 -13.34 17.90 -7.09
C ALA A 39 -12.88 17.84 -5.62
N PRO A 40 -13.48 16.99 -4.78
CA PRO A 40 -13.09 16.89 -3.37
C PRO A 40 -11.67 16.37 -3.22
N SER A 41 -10.83 17.10 -2.48
CA SER A 41 -9.41 16.80 -2.30
C SER A 41 -9.07 15.39 -1.77
N PRO A 42 -9.89 14.72 -0.93
CA PRO A 42 -9.59 13.37 -0.48
C PRO A 42 -9.55 12.33 -1.61
N PHE A 43 -10.40 12.45 -2.63
CA PHE A 43 -10.43 11.51 -3.75
C PHE A 43 -9.26 11.74 -4.70
N SER A 44 -8.88 13.00 -4.94
CA SER A 44 -7.67 13.32 -5.69
C SER A 44 -6.41 12.81 -4.99
N TYR A 45 -6.34 12.91 -3.66
CA TYR A 45 -5.26 12.33 -2.87
C TYR A 45 -5.20 10.80 -3.01
N LEU A 46 -6.34 10.11 -2.91
CA LEU A 46 -6.38 8.66 -3.03
C LEU A 46 -5.97 8.20 -4.44
N LEU A 47 -6.37 8.93 -5.50
CA LEU A 47 -5.91 8.67 -6.87
C LEU A 47 -4.38 8.70 -6.97
N THR A 48 -3.74 9.75 -6.45
CA THR A 48 -2.27 9.84 -6.44
C THR A 48 -1.65 8.71 -5.61
N SER A 49 -2.21 8.41 -4.44
CA SER A 49 -1.77 7.30 -3.60
C SER A 49 -1.88 5.95 -4.31
N SER A 50 -2.95 5.71 -5.08
CA SER A 50 -3.12 4.49 -5.85
C SER A 50 -2.14 4.36 -7.00
N ILE A 51 -1.78 5.46 -7.67
CA ILE A 51 -0.71 5.45 -8.69
C ILE A 51 0.63 5.09 -8.04
N VAL A 52 0.97 5.73 -6.91
CA VAL A 52 2.20 5.43 -6.15
C VAL A 52 2.22 3.96 -5.70
N SER A 53 1.08 3.42 -5.29
CA SER A 53 0.91 2.01 -4.92
C SER A 53 1.21 1.06 -6.08
N ILE A 54 0.72 1.36 -7.29
CA ILE A 54 1.01 0.55 -8.48
C ILE A 54 2.51 0.57 -8.78
N VAL A 55 3.13 1.76 -8.78
CA VAL A 55 4.57 1.92 -8.99
C VAL A 55 5.36 1.14 -7.94
N SER A 56 4.91 1.16 -6.68
CA SER A 56 5.54 0.46 -5.57
C SER A 56 5.46 -1.06 -5.70
N VAL A 57 4.31 -1.60 -6.13
CA VAL A 57 4.15 -3.04 -6.41
C VAL A 57 5.08 -3.46 -7.56
N VAL A 58 5.14 -2.66 -8.63
CA VAL A 58 6.04 -2.90 -9.77
C VAL A 58 7.50 -2.90 -9.31
N TYR A 59 7.91 -1.90 -8.52
CA TYR A 59 9.25 -1.82 -7.94
C TYR A 59 9.58 -3.06 -7.11
N LEU A 60 8.71 -3.45 -6.17
CA LEU A 60 8.94 -4.60 -5.28
C LEU A 60 8.96 -5.94 -6.03
N THR A 61 8.35 -6.03 -7.21
CA THR A 61 8.34 -7.25 -8.03
C THR A 61 9.53 -7.34 -8.97
N ILE A 62 9.90 -6.22 -9.62
CA ILE A 62 10.98 -6.18 -10.62
C ILE A 62 12.36 -6.03 -9.99
N ALA A 63 12.50 -5.25 -8.91
CA ALA A 63 13.78 -5.01 -8.27
C ALA A 63 14.54 -6.28 -7.84
N PRO A 64 13.91 -7.30 -7.22
CA PRO A 64 14.63 -8.55 -6.88
C PRO A 64 15.02 -9.38 -8.11
N LEU A 65 14.38 -9.17 -9.28
CA LEU A 65 14.67 -9.92 -10.51
C LEU A 65 15.85 -9.32 -11.28
N PHE A 66 15.94 -7.99 -11.36
CA PHE A 66 16.92 -7.32 -12.21
C PHE A 66 18.19 -6.91 -11.47
N VAL A 67 18.10 -6.45 -10.22
CA VAL A 67 19.28 -5.90 -9.52
C VAL A 67 19.29 -6.30 -8.03
N PRO A 68 19.60 -7.57 -7.71
CA PRO A 68 19.74 -8.02 -6.33
C PRO A 68 20.80 -7.25 -5.53
N ARG A 69 21.75 -6.56 -6.20
CA ARG A 69 22.73 -5.66 -5.56
C ARG A 69 22.16 -4.31 -5.10
N LEU A 70 21.10 -3.80 -5.74
CA LEU A 70 20.45 -2.54 -5.37
C LEU A 70 19.25 -2.75 -4.44
N TYR A 71 18.77 -3.99 -4.30
CA TYR A 71 17.68 -4.32 -3.40
C TYR A 71 18.15 -4.30 -1.94
N HIS A 72 18.21 -3.11 -1.36
CA HIS A 72 18.38 -2.96 0.08
C HIS A 72 17.09 -3.36 0.80
N GLN A 73 17.21 -4.30 1.74
CA GLN A 73 16.09 -4.83 2.50
C GLN A 73 15.36 -3.71 3.27
N TYR A 74 16.11 -2.69 3.72
CA TYR A 74 15.57 -1.48 4.33
C TYR A 74 14.72 -0.65 3.36
N ALA A 75 15.13 -0.52 2.10
CA ALA A 75 14.38 0.24 1.09
C ALA A 75 13.02 -0.42 0.82
N ALA A 76 12.97 -1.75 0.79
CA ALA A 76 11.71 -2.49 0.64
C ALA A 76 10.73 -2.18 1.79
N VAL A 77 11.19 -2.27 3.04
CA VAL A 77 10.35 -1.97 4.22
C VAL A 77 9.87 -0.52 4.19
N VAL A 78 10.72 0.43 3.81
CA VAL A 78 10.35 1.85 3.70
C VAL A 78 9.27 2.06 2.64
N VAL A 79 9.40 1.46 1.45
CA VAL A 79 8.38 1.55 0.40
C VAL A 79 7.05 0.98 0.86
N GLU A 80 7.05 -0.17 1.54
CA GLU A 80 5.80 -0.75 2.06
C GLU A 80 5.16 0.13 3.14
N ALA A 81 5.97 0.66 4.07
CA ALA A 81 5.50 1.54 5.14
C ALA A 81 4.93 2.87 4.60
N ILE A 82 5.56 3.46 3.58
CA ILE A 82 5.05 4.67 2.92
C ILE A 82 3.67 4.40 2.33
N ASN A 83 3.48 3.30 1.61
CA ASN A 83 2.17 2.98 1.03
C ASN A 83 1.12 2.72 2.12
N ALA A 84 1.47 2.03 3.20
CA ALA A 84 0.58 1.86 4.34
C ALA A 84 0.15 3.23 4.92
N ALA A 85 1.10 4.13 5.16
CA ALA A 85 0.80 5.47 5.67
C ALA A 85 -0.09 6.29 4.72
N LEU A 86 0.18 6.21 3.41
CA LEU A 86 -0.60 6.93 2.41
C LEU A 86 -2.07 6.48 2.39
N TYR A 87 -2.31 5.17 2.37
CA TYR A 87 -3.68 4.63 2.42
C TYR A 87 -4.34 4.84 3.78
N PHE A 88 -3.58 4.82 4.88
CA PHE A 88 -4.09 5.15 6.22
C PHE A 88 -4.67 6.57 6.25
N ALA A 89 -3.91 7.55 5.78
CA ALA A 89 -4.39 8.93 5.68
C ALA A 89 -5.56 9.05 4.70
N GLY A 90 -5.51 8.33 3.58
CA GLY A 90 -6.54 8.37 2.53
C GLY A 90 -7.90 7.88 3.01
N PHE A 91 -7.97 6.71 3.66
CA PHE A 91 -9.25 6.19 4.13
C PHE A 91 -9.85 7.08 5.22
N ILE A 92 -9.03 7.64 6.12
CA ILE A 92 -9.50 8.54 7.18
C ILE A 92 -10.03 9.83 6.56
N ALA A 93 -9.32 10.42 5.59
CA ALA A 93 -9.75 11.63 4.91
C ALA A 93 -11.12 11.44 4.22
N ILE A 94 -11.32 10.31 3.55
CA ILE A 94 -12.62 9.98 2.92
C ILE A 94 -13.69 9.72 3.98
N ALA A 95 -13.37 9.01 5.07
CA ALA A 95 -14.33 8.75 6.15
C ALA A 95 -14.82 10.05 6.82
N VAL A 96 -13.91 10.98 7.11
CA VAL A 96 -14.26 12.30 7.67
C VAL A 96 -15.08 13.11 6.67
N PHE A 97 -14.70 13.09 5.39
CA PHE A 97 -15.47 13.77 4.34
C PHE A 97 -16.91 13.23 4.27
N ILE A 98 -17.09 11.91 4.21
CA ILE A 98 -18.41 11.26 4.22
C ILE A 98 -19.19 11.60 5.50
N GLY A 99 -18.54 11.58 6.66
CA GLY A 99 -19.16 11.93 7.93
C GLY A 99 -19.60 13.39 8.06
N SER A 100 -18.98 14.30 7.28
CA SER A 100 -19.33 15.72 7.27
C SER A 100 -20.51 16.07 6.34
N LEU A 101 -20.92 15.15 5.46
CA LEU A 101 -22.01 15.35 4.53
C LEU A 101 -23.37 15.17 5.22
N ILE A 102 -24.22 16.20 5.15
CA ILE A 102 -25.56 16.21 5.76
C ILE A 102 -26.49 15.21 5.05
N MET A 103 -26.34 15.06 3.74
CA MET A 103 -27.07 14.09 2.92
C MET A 103 -26.09 13.37 2.00
N CYS A 104 -26.03 12.05 2.11
CA CYS A 104 -25.18 11.19 1.27
C CYS A 104 -26.09 10.09 0.69
N GLU A 105 -26.73 10.41 -0.42
CA GLU A 105 -27.64 9.51 -1.15
C GLU A 105 -27.21 9.36 -2.61
N GLY A 106 -27.64 8.26 -3.23
CA GLY A 106 -27.36 7.94 -4.62
C GLY A 106 -26.04 7.19 -4.85
N THR A 107 -25.76 6.93 -6.12
CA THR A 107 -24.66 6.07 -6.57
C THR A 107 -23.28 6.61 -6.16
N VAL A 108 -23.09 7.93 -6.21
CA VAL A 108 -21.83 8.61 -5.89
C VAL A 108 -21.46 8.41 -4.43
N CYS A 109 -22.43 8.53 -3.52
CA CYS A 109 -22.22 8.27 -2.10
C CYS A 109 -21.88 6.81 -1.84
N SER A 110 -22.56 5.87 -2.51
CA SER A 110 -22.25 4.45 -2.40
C SER A 110 -20.84 4.14 -2.91
N CYS A 111 -20.41 4.76 -4.01
CA CYS A 111 -19.05 4.66 -4.52
C CYS A 111 -18.03 5.24 -3.55
N ALA A 112 -18.30 6.40 -2.95
CA ALA A 112 -17.43 7.02 -1.96
C ALA A 112 -17.24 6.13 -0.71
N ARG A 113 -18.33 5.54 -0.20
CA ARG A 113 -18.29 4.59 0.92
C ARG A 113 -17.52 3.33 0.56
N ALA A 114 -17.74 2.80 -0.64
CA ALA A 114 -16.98 1.66 -1.16
C ALA A 114 -15.49 1.99 -1.24
N ASP A 115 -15.13 3.19 -1.72
CA ASP A 115 -13.73 3.61 -1.84
C ASP A 115 -13.04 3.71 -0.48
N ALA A 116 -13.74 4.21 0.55
CA ALA A 116 -13.24 4.20 1.93
C ALA A 116 -12.91 2.78 2.42
N VAL A 117 -13.78 1.80 2.13
CA VAL A 117 -13.59 0.40 2.51
C VAL A 117 -12.43 -0.23 1.72
N VAL A 118 -12.35 0.03 0.41
CA VAL A 118 -11.26 -0.44 -0.44
C VAL A 118 -9.93 0.12 0.05
N ALA A 119 -9.86 1.42 0.36
CA ALA A 119 -8.68 2.08 0.92
C ALA A 119 -8.28 1.51 2.29
N ALA A 120 -9.23 1.20 3.16
CA ALA A 120 -8.96 0.57 4.46
C ALA A 120 -8.45 -0.88 4.30
N GLY A 121 -9.04 -1.64 3.39
CA GLY A 121 -8.56 -2.98 3.03
C GLY A 121 -7.14 -2.94 2.46
N GLN A 122 -6.86 -1.92 1.66
CA GLN A 122 -5.55 -1.69 1.08
C GLN A 122 -4.50 -1.32 2.13
N PHE A 123 -4.85 -0.45 3.09
CA PHE A 123 -4.02 -0.18 4.26
C PHE A 123 -3.69 -1.48 5.01
N THR A 124 -4.69 -2.33 5.24
CA THR A 124 -4.52 -3.61 5.93
C THR A 124 -3.59 -4.56 5.15
N ALA A 125 -3.71 -4.60 3.82
CA ALA A 125 -2.83 -5.40 2.98
C ALA A 125 -1.37 -4.89 3.06
N TRP A 126 -1.14 -3.57 2.98
CA TRP A 126 0.19 -2.98 3.06
C TRP A 126 0.83 -3.12 4.44
N ILE A 127 0.09 -2.94 5.54
CA ILE A 127 0.65 -3.11 6.88
C ILE A 127 0.99 -4.58 7.15
N THR A 128 0.18 -5.50 6.64
CA THR A 128 0.44 -6.93 6.75
C THR A 128 1.74 -7.29 6.05
N THR A 129 1.93 -6.87 4.79
CA THR A 129 3.20 -7.13 4.09
C THR A 129 4.39 -6.47 4.78
N THR A 130 4.22 -5.22 5.24
CA THR A 130 5.27 -4.49 5.99
C THR A 130 5.70 -5.26 7.24
N ALA A 131 4.76 -5.77 8.03
CA ALA A 131 5.06 -6.52 9.25
C ALA A 131 5.82 -7.82 8.95
N PHE A 132 5.44 -8.54 7.90
CA PHE A 132 6.16 -9.75 7.49
C PHE A 132 7.57 -9.44 6.97
N THR A 133 7.73 -8.43 6.11
CA THR A 133 9.03 -8.01 5.60
C THR A 133 9.94 -7.51 6.73
N ALA A 134 9.40 -6.73 7.67
CA ALA A 134 10.14 -6.23 8.83
C ALA A 134 10.56 -7.37 9.77
N LYS A 135 9.70 -8.36 10.00
CA LYS A 135 10.05 -9.55 10.79
C LYS A 135 11.18 -10.33 10.14
N GLU A 136 11.13 -10.55 8.83
CA GLU A 136 12.19 -11.23 8.08
C GLU A 136 13.50 -10.45 8.13
N LEU A 137 13.46 -9.12 8.04
CA LEU A 137 14.63 -8.26 8.20
C LEU A 137 15.24 -8.39 9.60
N PHE A 138 14.44 -8.24 10.65
CA PHE A 138 14.89 -8.35 12.03
C PHE A 138 15.54 -9.72 12.28
N GLN A 139 14.88 -10.81 11.87
CA GLN A 139 15.43 -12.16 11.99
C GLN A 139 16.79 -12.32 11.29
N ARG A 140 16.97 -11.76 10.09
CA ARG A 140 18.27 -11.80 9.39
C ARG A 140 19.35 -11.04 10.16
N THR A 141 19.04 -9.85 10.65
CA THR A 141 19.97 -9.03 11.44
C THR A 141 20.47 -9.74 12.70
N PHE A 142 19.66 -10.55 13.38
CA PHE A 142 20.14 -11.34 14.55
C PHE A 142 20.94 -12.59 14.16
N GLN A 143 20.76 -13.13 12.96
CA GLN A 143 21.44 -14.35 12.52
C GLN A 143 22.85 -14.07 11.95
N GLU A 144 23.06 -12.93 11.31
CA GLU A 144 24.39 -12.54 10.80
C GLU A 144 25.49 -12.56 11.88
N PRO A 145 25.34 -11.89 13.04
CA PRO A 145 26.39 -11.89 14.06
C PRO A 145 26.65 -13.29 14.64
N LYS A 146 25.64 -14.15 14.72
CA LYS A 146 25.82 -15.54 15.20
C LYS A 146 26.65 -16.37 14.22
N LYS A 147 26.40 -16.23 12.91
CA LYS A 147 27.13 -16.98 11.88
C LYS A 147 28.59 -16.55 11.78
N ASP A 148 28.86 -15.25 11.95
CA ASP A 148 30.22 -14.72 11.94
C ASP A 148 31.04 -15.20 13.13
N ILE A 149 30.43 -15.35 14.31
CA ILE A 149 31.10 -15.93 15.49
C ILE A 149 31.44 -17.39 15.23
N ASP A 150 30.45 -18.20 14.81
CA ASP A 150 30.63 -19.64 14.53
C ASP A 150 31.70 -19.90 13.44
N SER A 151 31.72 -19.08 12.38
CA SER A 151 32.72 -19.18 11.32
C SER A 151 34.15 -18.86 11.80
N ARG A 152 34.30 -17.96 12.80
CA ARG A 152 35.62 -17.67 13.38
C ARG A 152 36.10 -18.81 14.27
N GLU A 153 35.20 -19.42 15.05
CA GLU A 153 35.57 -20.56 15.91
C GLU A 153 36.00 -21.78 15.08
N MET A 154 35.33 -22.05 13.95
CA MET A 154 35.73 -23.14 13.04
C MET A 154 37.05 -22.88 12.29
N GLY A 155 37.46 -21.61 12.09
CA GLY A 155 38.73 -21.28 11.46
C GLY A 155 39.94 -21.36 12.40
N GLN A 156 39.71 -21.58 13.70
CA GLN A 156 40.76 -21.69 14.72
C GLN A 156 41.01 -23.13 15.19
N ALA A 157 40.25 -24.10 14.68
CA ALA A 157 40.44 -25.54 14.90
C ALA A 157 41.17 -26.20 13.71
#